data_AF-A0A9E1WKI7-F1
#
_entry.id   AF-A0A9E1WKI7-F1
#
_cell.length_a   1.000
_cell.length_b   1.000
_cell.length_c   1.000
_cell.angle_alpha   90.00
_cell.angle_beta   90.00
_cell.angle_gamma   90.00
#
_symmetry.space_group_name_H-M   'P 1'
#
loop_
_entity.id
_entity.type
_entity.pdbx_description
1 polymer ?
#
loop_
_entity_poly.entity_id
_entity_poly.type
_entity_poly.pdbx_seq_one_letter_code
_entity_poly.pdbx_strand_id
1 'polypeptide(L)' 'MKKNCPTCSKLFDYVQNEPNNPFCSERCKLIDLGEWASEKFIIKGKINVTSSENET' A
#
# COMPACT_ATOMS: atom_id res chain seq x y z
N MET A 1 6.88 1.94 -20.28
CA MET A 1 6.69 0.50 -19.96
C MET A 1 5.28 0.32 -19.45
N LYS A 2 4.61 -0.82 -19.65
CA LYS A 2 3.29 -1.03 -19.04
C LYS A 2 3.43 -1.56 -17.61
N LYS A 3 2.56 -1.09 -16.71
CA LYS A 3 2.46 -1.59 -15.32
C LYS A 3 0.99 -1.80 -14.93
N ASN A 4 0.76 -2.63 -13.92
CA ASN A 4 -0.57 -2.81 -13.33
C ASN A 4 -0.83 -1.74 -12.27
N CYS A 5 -2.01 -1.12 -12.34
CA CYS A 5 -2.49 -0.26 -11.27
C CYS A 5 -2.78 -1.11 -10.02
N PRO A 6 -2.22 -0.79 -8.84
CA PRO A 6 -2.44 -1.59 -7.63
C PRO A 6 -3.90 -1.55 -7.15
N THR A 7 -4.64 -0.47 -7.43
CA THR A 7 -6.02 -0.29 -6.97
C THR A 7 -7.05 -1.05 -7.83
N CYS A 8 -6.88 -1.06 -9.15
CA CYS A 8 -7.90 -1.59 -10.08
C CYS A 8 -7.38 -2.67 -11.03
N SER A 9 -6.10 -3.03 -10.92
CA SER A 9 -5.41 -4.01 -11.76
C SER A 9 -5.37 -3.70 -13.26
N LYS A 10 -5.81 -2.51 -13.69
CA LYS A 10 -5.71 -2.06 -15.08
C LYS A 10 -4.25 -1.99 -15.51
N LEU A 11 -3.93 -2.58 -16.66
CA LEU A 11 -2.64 -2.40 -17.33
C LEU A 11 -2.62 -1.02 -18.02
N PHE A 12 -1.66 -0.17 -17.67
CA PHE A 12 -1.53 1.19 -18.20
C PHE A 12 -0.08 1.53 -18.56
N ASP A 13 0.10 2.54 -19.40
CA ASP A 13 1.42 3.04 -19.75
C ASP A 13 2.01 3.82 -18.56
N TYR A 14 3.06 3.28 -17.97
CA TYR A 14 3.81 3.94 -16.92
C TYR A 14 4.77 4.95 -17.55
N VAL A 15 4.53 6.23 -17.27
CA VAL A 15 5.32 7.37 -17.74
C VAL A 15 6.15 7.89 -16.57
N GLN A 16 7.47 8.03 -16.73
CA GLN A 16 8.30 8.56 -15.64
C GLN A 16 7.86 9.99 -15.25
N ASN A 17 7.91 10.31 -13.96
CA ASN A 17 7.56 11.62 -13.40
C ASN A 17 6.07 12.06 -13.53
N GLU A 18 5.15 11.14 -13.85
CA GLU A 18 3.71 11.40 -13.79
C GLU A 18 3.21 11.49 -12.32
N PRO A 19 2.41 12.50 -11.94
CA PRO A 19 1.96 12.73 -10.55
C PRO A 19 1.11 11.60 -9.93
N ASN A 20 0.49 10.81 -10.80
CA ASN A 20 -0.41 9.74 -10.40
C ASN A 20 0.24 8.38 -10.34
N ASN A 21 1.50 8.23 -10.74
CA ASN A 21 2.21 6.96 -10.56
C ASN A 21 2.25 6.58 -9.08
N PRO A 22 2.09 5.29 -8.73
CA PRO A 22 1.99 4.11 -9.58
C PRO A 22 0.55 3.74 -10.05
N PHE A 23 -0.39 4.66 -10.00
CA PHE A 23 -1.80 4.45 -10.32
C PHE A 23 -2.15 4.86 -11.76
N CYS A 24 -3.18 4.24 -12.34
CA CYS A 24 -3.60 4.58 -13.70
C CYS A 24 -4.39 5.90 -13.81
N SER A 25 -4.78 6.50 -12.69
CA SER A 25 -5.54 7.76 -12.63
C SER A 25 -5.55 8.33 -11.21
N GLU A 26 -5.82 9.63 -11.07
CA GLU A 26 -6.02 10.29 -9.77
C GLU A 26 -7.09 9.62 -8.91
N ARG A 27 -8.20 9.17 -9.52
CA ARG A 27 -9.23 8.39 -8.83
C ARG A 27 -8.67 7.16 -8.09
N CYS A 28 -7.78 6.40 -8.73
CA CYS A 28 -7.23 5.19 -8.12
C CYS A 28 -6.29 5.53 -6.96
N LYS A 29 -5.49 6.60 -7.10
CA LYS A 29 -4.65 7.14 -6.03
C LYS A 29 -5.49 7.54 -4.80
N LEU A 30 -6.62 8.21 -5.01
CA LEU A 30 -7.51 8.63 -3.92
C LEU A 30 -8.23 7.45 -3.26
N ILE A 31 -8.62 6.43 -4.03
CA ILE A 31 -9.21 5.21 -3.47
C ILE A 31 -8.20 4.50 -2.56
N ASP A 32 -6.97 4.29 -3.05
CA ASP A 32 -5.90 3.64 -2.27
C ASP A 32 -5.69 4.37 -0.93
N LEU A 33 -5.56 5.71 -0.98
CA LEU A 33 -5.45 6.55 0.21
C LEU A 33 -6.66 6.38 1.15
N GLY A 34 -7.88 6.34 0.61
CA GLY A 34 -9.10 6.13 1.38
C GLY A 34 -9.17 4.77 2.06
N GLU A 35 -8.67 3.71 1.41
CA GLU A 35 -8.62 2.36 1.98
C GLU A 35 -7.61 2.26 3.13
N TRP A 36 -6.47 2.94 3.03
CA TRP A 36 -5.55 3.12 4.14
C TRP A 36 -6.19 3.88 5.30
N ALA A 37 -6.84 5.01 5.01
CA ALA A 37 -7.52 5.81 6.03
C ALA A 37 -8.68 5.06 6.71
N SER A 38 -9.27 4.08 6.03
CA SER A 38 -10.35 3.23 6.54
C SER A 38 -9.83 1.93 7.18
N GLU A 39 -8.53 1.82 7.45
CA GLU A 39 -7.89 0.66 8.09
C GLU A 39 -8.10 -0.68 7.36
N LYS A 40 -8.40 -0.65 6.05
CA LYS A 40 -8.58 -1.88 5.26
C LYS A 40 -7.27 -2.63 5.02
N PHE A 41 -6.15 -1.90 4.99
CA PHE A 41 -4.83 -2.47 4.82
C PHE A 41 -4.15 -2.63 6.18
N ILE A 42 -3.86 -3.88 6.56
CA ILE A 42 -3.24 -4.23 7.84
C ILE A 42 -1.90 -4.92 7.56
N ILE A 43 -0.83 -4.37 8.14
CA ILE A 43 0.48 -5.01 8.14
C ILE A 43 0.61 -5.80 9.44
N LYS A 44 0.79 -7.12 9.34
CA LYS A 44 0.99 -7.97 10.52
C LYS A 44 2.32 -7.61 11.21
N GLY A 45 2.25 -7.22 12.48
CA GLY A 45 3.43 -7.08 13.31
C GLY A 45 4.10 -8.43 13.57
N LYS A 46 5.44 -8.45 13.66
CA LYS A 46 6.15 -9.59 14.23
C LYS A 46 6.07 -9.46 15.75
N ILE A 47 5.54 -10.48 16.42
CA ILE A 47 5.58 -10.55 17.88
C ILE A 47 7.04 -10.84 18.25
N ASN A 48 7.79 -9.82 18.63
CA ASN A 48 9.06 -10.04 19.31
C ASN A 48 8.69 -10.39 20.76
N VAL A 49 8.59 -11.69 21.05
CA VAL A 49 8.50 -12.18 22.42
C VAL A 49 9.84 -11.83 23.09
N THR A 50 9.94 -10.64 23.65
CA THR A 50 10.96 -10.38 24.67
C THR A 50 10.44 -11.05 25.93
N SER A 51 10.91 -12.27 26.18
CA SER A 51 10.76 -12.95 27.45
C SER A 51 11.44 -12.11 28.53
N SER A 52 10.69 -11.20 29.14
CA SER A 52 10.98 -10.65 30.46
C SER A 52 10.44 -11.64 31.50
N GLU A 53 11.09 -12.80 31.58
CA GLU A 53 11.12 -13.61 32.78
C GLU A 53 12.55 -13.56 33.28
N ASN A 54 12.78 -12.75 34.31
CA ASN A 54 13.78 -13.01 35.32
C ASN A 54 13.19 -12.46 36.62
N GLU A 55 12.56 -13.36 37.36
CA GLU A 55 12.32 -13.24 38.80
C GLU A 55 13.63 -12.86 39.51
N THR A 56 13.58 -11.83 40.34
CA THR A 56 14.12 -11.82 41.72
C THR A 56 13.56 -10.62 42.47
#